data_AF-R1CWF1-F1
#
_entry.id   AF-R1CWF1-F1
#
_cell.length_a   1.000
_cell.length_b   1.000
_cell.length_c   1.000
_cell.angle_alpha   90.00
_cell.angle_beta   90.00
_cell.angle_gamma   90.00
#
_symmetry.space_group_name_H-M   'P 1'
#
loop_
_entity.id
_entity.type
_entity.pdbx_description
1 polymer ?
#
loop_
_entity_poly.entity_id
_entity_poly.type
_entity_poly.pdbx_seq_one_letter_code
_entity_poly.pdbx_strand_id
1 'polypeptide(L)'
;MRSRPLPLALISLLRCRLVDSWGYCNDKDVSCAKWANNGECKGENAGLVKKLCPLSCKTCSLLCRDEEEECEGWAKGGQCEINRDFMSKTCPTSCGTCKPVCYDKDEMCGQWARSGECKKNPNMILPTCPVSCGVCTSMCFDKITECPQWAAHGDCNSNPGFMLKSCPVSCSVCDEKEHGSKKCADRDRHQCLALGEQECVRNPSTVMRLCPDLCGLCTLACEDRQTDCHGWAAAKEGLGCKLDKDYMLDNCPHSCNICPRIPEYAPRIKKAEL
;
A
#
# COMPACT_ATOMS: atom_id res chain seq x y z
N MET A 1 33.30 -8.38 56.09
CA MET A 1 31.89 -8.80 56.22
C MET A 1 31.22 -8.64 54.86
N ARG A 2 30.58 -9.70 54.39
CA ARG A 2 29.95 -9.81 53.07
C ARG A 2 28.61 -9.07 53.07
N SER A 3 28.34 -8.30 52.04
CA SER A 3 26.98 -7.95 51.61
C SER A 3 26.97 -7.99 50.09
N ARG A 4 26.40 -9.05 49.51
CA ARG A 4 26.14 -9.17 48.07
C ARG A 4 24.82 -8.45 47.76
N PRO A 5 24.71 -7.62 46.70
CA PRO A 5 23.44 -7.41 46.04
C PRO A 5 23.23 -8.48 44.94
N LEU A 6 21.98 -8.92 44.84
CA LEU A 6 21.48 -9.94 43.92
C LEU A 6 21.59 -9.53 42.44
N PRO A 7 21.58 -10.50 41.49
CA PRO A 7 21.70 -10.23 40.07
C PRO A 7 20.45 -9.51 39.54
N LEU A 8 20.69 -8.62 38.56
CA LEU A 8 19.65 -7.93 37.81
C LEU A 8 18.58 -8.93 37.36
N ALA A 9 17.35 -8.69 37.79
CA ALA A 9 16.18 -9.29 37.16
C ALA A 9 16.26 -8.98 35.66
N LEU A 10 16.23 -10.03 34.85
CA LEU A 10 15.90 -9.98 33.43
C LEU A 10 14.53 -9.30 33.30
N ILE A 11 14.54 -7.98 33.19
CA ILE A 11 13.46 -7.25 32.56
C ILE A 11 13.56 -7.68 31.10
N SER A 12 12.85 -8.77 30.77
CA SER A 12 12.43 -9.05 29.41
C SER A 12 11.79 -7.76 28.93
N LEU A 13 12.56 -6.98 28.16
CA LEU A 13 12.01 -5.92 27.35
C LEU A 13 11.05 -6.64 26.41
N LEU A 14 9.78 -6.73 26.80
CA LEU A 14 8.71 -6.69 25.84
C LEU A 14 8.94 -5.39 25.08
N ARG A 15 9.74 -5.48 24.01
CA ARG A 15 9.66 -4.54 22.91
C ARG A 15 8.19 -4.58 22.54
N CYS A 16 7.49 -3.48 22.83
CA CYS A 16 6.17 -3.22 22.28
C CYS A 16 6.30 -3.50 20.78
N ARG A 17 5.74 -4.62 20.33
CA ARG A 17 5.74 -4.99 18.91
C ARG A 17 5.08 -3.84 18.17
N LEU A 18 5.84 -3.13 17.35
CA LEU A 18 5.32 -2.03 16.58
C LEU A 18 4.41 -2.59 15.47
N VAL A 19 3.11 -2.40 15.67
CA VAL A 19 2.00 -2.39 14.70
C VAL A 19 1.70 -3.70 13.95
N ASP A 20 0.67 -4.42 14.42
CA ASP A 20 -0.06 -5.40 13.62
C ASP A 20 -0.78 -4.71 12.46
N SER A 21 -0.21 -4.78 11.25
CA SER A 21 -0.94 -4.50 10.01
C SER A 21 -1.24 -5.82 9.32
N TRP A 22 -2.50 -6.02 8.98
CA TRP A 22 -2.96 -7.20 8.25
C TRP A 22 -3.32 -6.75 6.83
N GLY A 23 -3.07 -7.62 5.86
CA GLY A 23 -3.46 -7.44 4.48
C GLY A 23 -4.10 -8.70 3.93
N TYR A 24 -4.50 -8.61 2.67
CA TYR A 24 -5.06 -9.73 1.93
C TYR A 24 -4.15 -10.17 0.80
N CYS A 25 -4.03 -11.49 0.65
CA CYS A 25 -3.36 -12.08 -0.49
C CYS A 25 -4.39 -12.81 -1.34
N ASN A 26 -4.37 -12.53 -2.64
CA ASN A 26 -5.23 -13.18 -3.62
C ASN A 26 -4.44 -13.60 -4.85
N ASP A 27 -4.99 -14.57 -5.57
CA ASP A 27 -4.53 -14.92 -6.90
C ASP A 27 -4.93 -13.84 -7.91
N LYS A 28 -4.05 -13.60 -8.88
CA LYS A 28 -4.18 -12.58 -9.93
C LYS A 28 -4.70 -13.15 -11.24
N ASP A 29 -4.85 -14.48 -11.32
CA ASP A 29 -5.39 -15.16 -12.49
C ASP A 29 -6.46 -16.17 -12.08
N VAL A 30 -7.55 -16.21 -12.84
CA VAL A 30 -8.65 -17.16 -12.63
C VAL A 30 -8.23 -18.62 -12.81
N SER A 31 -7.14 -18.85 -13.54
CA SER A 31 -6.56 -20.17 -13.82
C SER A 31 -5.72 -20.72 -12.67
N CYS A 32 -5.46 -19.92 -11.63
CA CYS A 32 -4.56 -20.27 -10.54
C CYS A 32 -4.93 -21.57 -9.82
N ALA A 33 -6.22 -21.80 -9.55
CA ALA A 33 -6.69 -23.05 -8.97
C ALA A 33 -6.36 -24.26 -9.85
N LYS A 34 -6.49 -24.13 -11.18
CA LYS A 34 -6.17 -25.19 -12.14
C LYS A 34 -4.66 -25.44 -12.20
N TRP A 35 -3.85 -24.40 -12.35
CA TRP A 35 -2.40 -24.51 -12.41
C TRP A 35 -1.82 -25.13 -11.13
N ALA A 36 -2.36 -24.75 -9.97
CA ALA A 36 -1.96 -25.35 -8.70
C ALA A 36 -2.31 -26.85 -8.62
N ASN A 37 -3.52 -27.24 -9.05
CA ASN A 37 -3.92 -28.65 -9.10
C ASN A 37 -3.09 -29.48 -10.08
N ASN A 38 -2.62 -28.87 -11.17
CA ASN A 38 -1.72 -29.49 -12.14
C ASN A 38 -0.27 -29.59 -11.65
N GLY A 39 0.04 -29.09 -10.45
CA GLY A 39 1.40 -29.11 -9.89
C GLY A 39 2.33 -28.03 -10.44
N GLU A 40 1.82 -27.04 -11.17
CA GLU A 40 2.65 -26.02 -11.82
C GLU A 40 3.36 -25.08 -10.83
N CYS A 41 2.91 -25.02 -9.57
CA CYS A 41 3.63 -24.36 -8.49
C CYS A 41 5.02 -24.94 -8.19
N LYS A 42 5.37 -26.10 -8.78
CA LYS A 42 6.69 -26.76 -8.66
C LYS A 42 7.33 -27.08 -10.01
N GLY A 43 6.67 -26.75 -11.12
CA GLY A 43 7.17 -27.02 -12.47
C GLY A 43 8.20 -25.99 -12.95
N GLU A 44 8.58 -26.07 -14.23
CA GLU A 44 9.55 -25.16 -14.86
C GLU A 44 9.13 -23.68 -14.74
N ASN A 45 7.83 -23.40 -14.83
CA ASN A 45 7.26 -22.05 -14.72
C ASN A 45 6.84 -21.67 -13.29
N ALA A 46 7.25 -22.43 -12.27
CA ALA A 46 6.81 -22.23 -10.89
C ALA A 46 7.04 -20.81 -10.37
N GLY A 47 8.13 -20.15 -10.78
CA GLY A 47 8.40 -18.76 -10.38
C GLY A 47 7.32 -17.78 -10.85
N LEU A 48 6.85 -17.92 -12.09
CA LEU A 48 5.76 -17.11 -12.65
C LEU A 48 4.42 -17.50 -12.03
N VAL A 49 4.14 -18.81 -11.93
CA VAL A 49 2.87 -19.29 -11.36
C VAL A 49 2.75 -18.84 -9.90
N LYS A 50 3.81 -18.89 -9.08
CA LYS A 50 3.77 -18.35 -7.71
C LYS A 50 3.61 -16.83 -7.66
N LYS A 51 4.06 -16.08 -8.68
CA LYS A 51 3.85 -14.62 -8.79
C LYS A 51 2.39 -14.26 -9.07
N LEU A 52 1.76 -15.02 -9.97
CA LEU A 52 0.37 -14.82 -10.34
C LEU A 52 -0.59 -15.47 -9.34
N CYS A 53 -0.19 -16.58 -8.72
CA CYS A 53 -1.03 -17.45 -7.91
C CYS A 53 -0.47 -17.65 -6.50
N PRO A 54 -0.13 -16.57 -5.77
CA PRO A 54 0.50 -16.71 -4.46
C PRO A 54 -0.40 -17.43 -3.45
N LEU A 55 -1.73 -17.31 -3.55
CA LEU A 55 -2.67 -17.97 -2.63
C LEU A 55 -2.84 -19.45 -3.00
N SER A 56 -3.14 -19.76 -4.27
CA SER A 56 -3.27 -21.16 -4.72
C SER A 56 -1.97 -21.96 -4.57
N CYS A 57 -0.81 -21.33 -4.79
CA CYS A 57 0.50 -21.95 -4.56
C CYS A 57 0.94 -21.95 -3.09
N LYS A 58 0.14 -21.42 -2.16
CA LYS A 58 0.43 -21.35 -0.72
C LYS A 58 1.77 -20.66 -0.43
N THR A 59 2.03 -19.63 -1.21
CA THR A 59 3.18 -18.73 -1.06
C THR A 59 2.83 -17.60 -0.08
N CYS A 60 1.54 -17.34 0.11
CA CYS A 60 0.95 -16.49 1.14
C CYS A 60 -0.32 -17.16 1.70
N SER A 61 -0.87 -16.59 2.76
CA SER A 61 -2.20 -16.90 3.29
C SER A 61 -3.19 -15.79 2.91
N LEU A 62 -4.50 -16.11 2.87
CA LEU A 62 -5.56 -15.13 2.55
C LEU A 62 -5.42 -13.86 3.41
N LEU A 63 -5.12 -14.04 4.69
CA LEU A 63 -4.70 -13.00 5.61
C LEU A 63 -3.18 -13.06 5.76
N CYS A 64 -2.51 -11.93 5.58
CA CYS A 64 -1.05 -11.87 5.48
C CYS A 64 -0.48 -10.61 6.13
N ARG A 65 0.78 -10.68 6.54
CA ARG A 65 1.57 -9.57 7.10
C ARG A 65 3.05 -9.89 7.04
N ASP A 66 3.89 -8.87 7.18
CA ASP A 66 5.32 -9.07 7.45
C ASP A 66 5.48 -9.70 8.84
N GLU A 67 6.37 -10.67 8.94
CA GLU A 67 6.66 -11.38 10.19
C GLU A 67 7.96 -10.90 10.85
N GLU A 68 8.81 -10.16 10.12
CA GLU A 68 10.14 -9.71 10.57
C GLU A 68 10.31 -8.19 10.44
N GLU A 69 11.06 -7.58 11.36
CA GLU A 69 11.33 -6.13 11.37
C GLU A 69 12.19 -5.71 10.16
N GLU A 70 13.05 -6.62 9.67
CA GLU A 70 13.98 -6.37 8.56
C GLU A 70 13.36 -6.57 7.18
N CYS A 71 12.08 -6.96 7.08
CA CYS A 71 11.40 -7.22 5.81
C CYS A 71 11.56 -6.07 4.80
N GLU A 72 11.45 -4.83 5.26
CA GLU A 72 11.63 -3.62 4.45
C GLU A 72 13.07 -3.54 3.88
N GLY A 73 14.07 -3.75 4.75
CA GLY A 73 15.48 -3.71 4.38
C GLY A 73 15.85 -4.82 3.40
N TRP A 74 15.34 -6.04 3.63
CA TRP A 74 15.53 -7.16 2.73
C TRP A 74 14.86 -6.94 1.37
N ALA A 75 13.64 -6.40 1.34
CA ALA A 75 12.97 -6.06 0.10
C ALA A 75 13.74 -5.00 -0.70
N LYS A 76 14.20 -3.92 -0.04
CA LYS A 76 15.07 -2.90 -0.65
C LYS A 76 16.39 -3.50 -1.15
N GLY A 77 16.91 -4.51 -0.46
CA GLY A 77 18.07 -5.31 -0.87
C GLY A 77 17.82 -6.30 -2.01
N GLY A 78 16.63 -6.32 -2.61
CA GLY A 78 16.29 -7.18 -3.75
C GLY A 78 15.92 -8.62 -3.39
N GLN A 79 15.74 -8.93 -2.10
CA GLN A 79 15.46 -10.29 -1.64
C GLN A 79 14.13 -10.82 -2.19
N CYS A 80 13.17 -9.97 -2.53
CA CYS A 80 11.90 -10.37 -3.12
C CYS A 80 12.04 -11.08 -4.48
N GLU A 81 13.12 -10.81 -5.22
CA GLU A 81 13.41 -11.49 -6.48
C GLU A 81 14.43 -12.63 -6.29
N ILE A 82 15.43 -12.44 -5.42
CA ILE A 82 16.50 -13.42 -5.16
C ILE A 82 15.97 -14.62 -4.34
N ASN A 83 15.33 -14.34 -3.21
CA ASN A 83 14.83 -15.30 -2.24
C ASN A 83 13.30 -15.25 -2.17
N ARG A 84 12.66 -15.18 -3.34
CA ARG A 84 11.22 -14.95 -3.52
C ARG A 84 10.33 -15.82 -2.65
N ASP A 85 10.58 -17.12 -2.59
CA ASP A 85 9.72 -18.06 -1.88
C ASP A 85 9.71 -17.82 -0.36
N PHE A 86 10.88 -17.53 0.22
CA PHE A 86 11.02 -17.16 1.63
C PHE A 86 10.37 -15.79 1.86
N MET A 87 10.76 -14.81 1.06
CA MET A 87 10.30 -13.44 1.22
C MET A 87 8.79 -13.30 0.99
N SER A 88 8.19 -14.06 0.09
CA SER A 88 6.73 -14.02 -0.13
C SER A 88 5.94 -14.64 1.03
N LYS A 89 6.58 -15.48 1.86
CA LYS A 89 5.95 -16.09 3.03
C LYS A 89 6.17 -15.26 4.30
N THR A 90 7.42 -14.87 4.54
CA THR A 90 7.85 -14.15 5.74
C THR A 90 7.64 -12.64 5.60
N CYS A 91 7.81 -12.12 4.40
CA CYS A 91 7.67 -10.70 4.09
C CYS A 91 6.65 -10.42 2.95
N PRO A 92 5.44 -10.99 2.99
CA PRO A 92 4.48 -11.01 1.87
C PRO A 92 4.04 -9.61 1.44
N THR A 93 3.53 -8.84 2.39
CA THR A 93 4.28 -7.75 2.98
C THR A 93 5.15 -6.87 2.08
N SER A 94 6.34 -6.56 2.56
CA SER A 94 7.37 -5.79 1.86
C SER A 94 7.64 -6.22 0.39
N CYS A 95 7.30 -7.45 -0.03
CA CYS A 95 7.43 -7.92 -1.40
C CYS A 95 6.24 -7.70 -2.35
N GLY A 96 5.16 -7.04 -1.94
CA GLY A 96 4.04 -6.75 -2.85
C GLY A 96 3.14 -7.95 -3.15
N THR A 97 3.26 -9.03 -2.39
CA THR A 97 2.43 -10.25 -2.51
C THR A 97 1.13 -10.11 -1.73
N CYS A 98 1.16 -9.45 -0.58
CA CYS A 98 -0.02 -9.11 0.21
C CYS A 98 -0.42 -7.65 -0.08
N LYS A 99 -1.70 -7.29 -0.11
CA LYS A 99 -2.15 -5.89 -0.17
C LYS A 99 -2.55 -5.47 1.24
N PRO A 100 -1.85 -4.51 1.89
CA PRO A 100 -2.22 -4.06 3.23
C PRO A 100 -3.60 -3.40 3.17
N VAL A 101 -4.41 -3.60 4.21
CA VAL A 101 -5.70 -2.94 4.32
C VAL A 101 -5.79 -2.26 5.67
N CYS A 102 -6.21 -1.01 5.64
CA CYS A 102 -6.50 -0.30 6.86
C CYS A 102 -7.89 -0.64 7.37
N TYR A 103 -7.98 -0.84 8.68
CA TYR A 103 -9.22 -1.04 9.38
C TYR A 103 -9.14 -0.34 10.73
N ASP A 104 -10.29 0.04 11.26
CA ASP A 104 -10.40 0.51 12.63
C ASP A 104 -10.30 -0.69 13.58
N LYS A 105 -9.41 -0.60 14.57
CA LYS A 105 -9.17 -1.65 15.56
C LYS A 105 -10.23 -1.69 16.66
N ASP A 106 -11.05 -0.64 16.75
CA ASP A 106 -12.08 -0.49 17.77
C ASP A 106 -13.43 -0.10 17.14
N GLU A 107 -14.51 -0.69 17.63
CA GLU A 107 -15.86 -0.43 17.15
C GLU A 107 -16.32 1.01 17.45
N MET A 108 -15.73 1.64 18.47
CA MET A 108 -16.03 3.01 18.90
C MET A 108 -15.35 4.07 18.05
N CYS A 109 -14.50 3.68 17.09
CA CYS A 109 -13.74 4.61 16.25
C CYS A 109 -14.64 5.63 15.53
N GLY A 110 -15.81 5.21 15.04
CA GLY A 110 -16.77 6.12 14.42
C GLY A 110 -17.32 7.17 15.39
N GLN A 111 -17.51 6.81 16.66
CA GLN A 111 -17.96 7.74 17.69
C GLN A 111 -16.84 8.69 18.12
N TRP A 112 -15.64 8.17 18.38
CA TRP A 112 -14.47 8.98 18.73
C TRP A 112 -14.13 10.00 17.64
N ALA A 113 -14.22 9.60 16.38
CA ALA A 113 -14.03 10.51 15.26
C ALA A 113 -15.04 11.66 15.27
N ARG A 114 -16.34 11.38 15.44
CA ARG A 114 -17.39 12.42 15.53
C ARG A 114 -17.22 13.33 16.74
N SER A 115 -16.72 12.82 17.86
CA SER A 115 -16.42 13.59 19.07
C SER A 115 -15.16 14.47 18.96
N GLY A 116 -14.46 14.41 17.82
CA GLY A 116 -13.24 15.18 17.56
C GLY A 116 -11.98 14.60 18.20
N GLU A 117 -12.03 13.34 18.66
CA GLU A 117 -10.91 12.68 19.34
C GLU A 117 -9.69 12.50 18.44
N CYS A 118 -9.90 12.38 17.12
CA CYS A 118 -8.82 12.36 16.14
C CYS A 118 -7.91 13.61 16.22
N LYS A 119 -8.46 14.77 16.62
CA LYS A 119 -7.72 16.03 16.79
C LYS A 119 -7.27 16.26 18.23
N LYS A 120 -8.09 15.86 19.21
CA LYS A 120 -7.80 16.05 20.64
C LYS A 120 -6.73 15.09 21.15
N ASN A 121 -6.80 13.82 20.73
CA ASN A 121 -5.96 12.72 21.22
C ASN A 121 -5.33 11.91 20.05
N PRO A 122 -4.62 12.57 19.12
CA PRO A 122 -4.17 11.94 17.87
C PRO A 122 -3.24 10.73 18.12
N ASN A 123 -2.33 10.81 19.09
CA ASN A 123 -1.38 9.73 19.35
C ASN A 123 -2.04 8.42 19.81
N MET A 124 -3.20 8.50 20.46
CA MET A 124 -3.95 7.30 20.89
C MET A 124 -4.97 6.86 19.85
N ILE A 125 -5.64 7.82 19.23
CA ILE A 125 -6.79 7.55 18.38
C ILE A 125 -6.36 7.20 16.97
N LEU A 126 -5.36 7.87 16.38
CA LEU A 126 -4.98 7.60 14.99
C LEU A 126 -4.44 6.18 14.76
N PRO A 127 -3.61 5.58 15.66
CA PRO A 127 -3.15 4.19 15.50
C PRO A 127 -4.25 3.14 15.70
N THR A 128 -5.33 3.52 16.37
CA THR A 128 -6.48 2.65 16.69
C THR A 128 -7.59 2.79 15.65
N CYS A 129 -7.82 4.01 15.17
CA CYS A 129 -8.92 4.41 14.32
C CYS A 129 -8.45 5.08 13.02
N PRO A 130 -7.53 4.45 12.27
CA PRO A 130 -6.94 5.09 11.10
C PRO A 130 -7.99 5.38 10.02
N VAL A 131 -9.02 4.55 9.88
CA VAL A 131 -10.06 4.73 8.85
C VAL A 131 -11.07 5.79 9.29
N SER A 132 -11.63 5.68 10.50
CA SER A 132 -12.60 6.65 11.02
C SER A 132 -12.02 8.06 11.16
N CYS A 133 -10.72 8.17 11.47
CA CYS A 133 -10.04 9.46 11.50
C CYS A 133 -9.57 9.98 10.15
N GLY A 134 -9.80 9.23 9.07
CA GLY A 134 -9.42 9.60 7.71
C GLY A 134 -7.92 9.52 7.42
N VAL A 135 -7.12 9.04 8.38
CA VAL A 135 -5.66 8.86 8.24
C VAL A 135 -5.34 7.81 7.19
N CYS A 136 -6.12 6.73 7.17
CA CYS A 136 -6.02 5.72 6.14
C CYS A 136 -7.32 5.63 5.35
N THR A 137 -7.25 6.16 4.13
CA THR A 137 -8.34 6.22 3.18
C THR A 137 -7.81 5.73 1.83
N SER A 138 -8.61 5.01 1.05
CA SER A 138 -8.23 4.71 -0.33
C SER A 138 -8.32 5.98 -1.17
N MET A 139 -7.25 6.38 -1.85
CA MET A 139 -7.15 7.63 -2.63
C MET A 139 -6.48 7.37 -3.98
N CYS A 140 -6.51 8.36 -4.88
CA CYS A 140 -5.66 8.37 -6.07
C CYS A 140 -4.73 9.56 -6.03
N PHE A 141 -3.57 9.41 -6.68
CA PHE A 141 -2.66 10.51 -6.92
C PHE A 141 -1.92 10.29 -8.25
N ASP A 142 -1.50 11.39 -8.86
CA ASP A 142 -0.58 11.34 -9.99
C ASP A 142 0.82 11.02 -9.48
N LYS A 143 1.40 9.94 -10.01
CA LYS A 143 2.71 9.43 -9.61
C LYS A 143 3.86 10.22 -10.23
N ILE A 144 3.54 11.08 -11.20
CA ILE A 144 4.50 11.79 -12.04
C ILE A 144 4.08 13.26 -12.12
N THR A 145 5.05 14.17 -11.99
CA THR A 145 4.84 15.61 -11.97
C THR A 145 4.28 16.18 -13.28
N GLU A 146 4.57 15.53 -14.40
CA GLU A 146 4.18 15.92 -15.76
C GLU A 146 2.76 15.48 -16.14
N CYS A 147 2.09 14.71 -15.28
CA CYS A 147 0.73 14.22 -15.51
C CYS A 147 -0.27 15.30 -15.99
N PRO A 148 -0.30 16.52 -15.41
CA PRO A 148 -1.22 17.56 -15.88
C PRO A 148 -0.93 18.00 -17.32
N GLN A 149 0.34 18.04 -17.74
CA GLN A 149 0.73 18.44 -19.09
C GLN A 149 0.35 17.35 -20.11
N TRP A 150 0.66 16.08 -19.80
CA TRP A 150 0.28 14.96 -20.66
C TRP A 150 -1.24 14.82 -20.77
N ALA A 151 -1.97 15.00 -19.68
CA ALA A 151 -3.43 15.01 -19.74
C ALA A 151 -3.98 16.13 -20.63
N ALA A 152 -3.42 17.34 -20.56
CA ALA A 152 -3.79 18.46 -21.42
C ALA A 152 -3.48 18.21 -22.91
N HIS A 153 -2.44 17.44 -23.22
CA HIS A 153 -2.12 17.01 -24.58
C HIS A 153 -2.98 15.84 -25.09
N GLY A 154 -3.87 15.28 -24.26
CA GLY A 154 -4.78 14.21 -24.65
C GLY A 154 -4.21 12.80 -24.43
N ASP A 155 -3.08 12.65 -23.73
CA ASP A 155 -2.45 11.36 -23.49
C ASP A 155 -3.35 10.38 -22.74
N CYS A 156 -4.31 10.87 -21.95
CA CYS A 156 -5.31 10.03 -21.29
C CYS A 156 -6.15 9.18 -22.26
N ASN A 157 -6.21 9.57 -23.54
CA ASN A 157 -6.95 8.85 -24.59
C ASN A 157 -6.01 8.14 -25.58
N SER A 158 -4.87 8.74 -25.93
CA SER A 158 -3.91 8.14 -26.86
C SER A 158 -3.01 7.09 -26.20
N ASN A 159 -2.79 7.19 -24.88
CA ASN A 159 -2.00 6.24 -24.08
C ASN A 159 -2.70 5.90 -22.74
N PRO A 160 -3.93 5.36 -22.78
CA PRO A 160 -4.78 5.23 -21.59
C PRO A 160 -4.23 4.26 -20.55
N GLY A 161 -3.63 3.13 -20.97
CA GLY A 161 -3.12 2.14 -20.03
C GLY A 161 -1.99 2.68 -19.13
N PHE A 162 -1.09 3.47 -19.70
CA PHE A 162 -0.06 4.15 -18.92
C PHE A 162 -0.64 5.33 -18.13
N MET A 163 -1.38 6.20 -18.81
CA MET A 163 -1.84 7.45 -18.21
C MET A 163 -2.84 7.23 -17.09
N LEU A 164 -3.79 6.30 -17.21
CA LEU A 164 -4.74 6.07 -16.11
C LEU A 164 -4.07 5.42 -14.90
N LYS A 165 -3.02 4.62 -15.11
CA LYS A 165 -2.27 3.97 -14.03
C LYS A 165 -1.27 4.91 -13.33
N SER A 166 -0.67 5.82 -14.08
CA SER A 166 0.38 6.74 -13.60
C SER A 166 -0.17 8.11 -13.22
N CYS A 167 -1.23 8.55 -13.89
CA CYS A 167 -1.84 9.87 -13.79
C CYS A 167 -3.37 9.80 -13.57
N PRO A 168 -3.86 9.02 -12.58
CA PRO A 168 -5.30 8.82 -12.37
C PRO A 168 -6.05 10.11 -12.01
N VAL A 169 -5.40 11.08 -11.37
CA VAL A 169 -6.05 12.36 -11.02
C VAL A 169 -6.12 13.27 -12.24
N SER A 170 -5.00 13.49 -12.93
CA SER A 170 -4.97 14.31 -14.15
C SER A 170 -5.87 13.76 -15.26
N CYS A 171 -6.07 12.43 -15.31
CA CYS A 171 -7.01 11.81 -16.25
C CYS A 171 -8.44 11.67 -15.72
N SER A 172 -8.77 12.27 -14.57
CA SER A 172 -10.11 12.29 -13.98
C SER A 172 -10.69 10.90 -13.70
N VAL A 173 -9.85 9.95 -13.28
CA VAL A 173 -10.30 8.65 -12.79
C VAL A 173 -10.94 8.77 -11.41
N CYS A 174 -10.36 9.62 -10.56
CA CYS A 174 -10.72 9.77 -9.15
C CYS A 174 -10.99 11.24 -8.79
N ASP A 175 -11.48 12.02 -9.76
CA ASP A 175 -11.73 13.44 -9.57
C ASP A 175 -12.90 13.66 -8.58
N GLU A 176 -12.64 14.46 -7.54
CA GLU A 176 -13.62 14.73 -6.49
C GLU A 176 -14.85 15.50 -7.02
N LYS A 177 -14.68 16.36 -8.02
CA LYS A 177 -15.78 17.15 -8.59
C LYS A 177 -16.73 16.25 -9.39
N GLU A 178 -16.19 15.27 -10.10
CA GLU A 178 -16.96 14.29 -10.87
C GLU A 178 -17.62 13.22 -9.97
N HIS A 179 -17.01 12.88 -8.82
CA HIS A 179 -17.43 11.74 -8.00
C HIS A 179 -17.96 12.08 -6.60
N GLY A 180 -17.94 13.35 -6.22
CA GLY A 180 -18.45 13.84 -4.93
C GLY A 180 -17.68 13.33 -3.70
N SER A 181 -16.52 12.70 -3.90
CA SER A 181 -15.71 12.08 -2.87
C SER A 181 -14.25 12.03 -3.30
N LYS A 182 -13.33 12.32 -2.38
CA LYS A 182 -11.89 12.09 -2.57
C LYS A 182 -11.49 10.63 -2.50
N LYS A 183 -12.37 9.76 -1.98
CA LYS A 183 -12.10 8.33 -1.81
C LYS A 183 -12.05 7.63 -3.15
N CYS A 184 -10.96 6.92 -3.41
CA CYS A 184 -10.87 5.99 -4.51
C CYS A 184 -11.58 4.68 -4.17
N ALA A 185 -12.51 4.27 -5.01
CA ALA A 185 -13.19 2.99 -4.91
C ALA A 185 -13.72 2.57 -6.30
N ASP A 186 -13.96 1.27 -6.47
CA ASP A 186 -14.71 0.78 -7.61
C ASP A 186 -16.10 1.43 -7.67
N ARG A 187 -16.48 1.91 -8.86
CA ARG A 187 -17.75 2.61 -9.08
C ARG A 187 -18.93 1.64 -9.12
N ASP A 188 -18.71 0.45 -9.69
CA ASP A 188 -19.67 -0.66 -9.68
C ASP A 188 -18.95 -1.95 -9.32
N ARG A 189 -18.99 -2.31 -8.03
CA ARG A 189 -18.35 -3.51 -7.50
C ARG A 189 -18.79 -4.79 -8.22
N HIS A 190 -20.07 -4.91 -8.59
CA HIS A 190 -20.56 -6.12 -9.25
C HIS A 190 -20.01 -6.25 -10.67
N GLN A 191 -20.00 -5.15 -11.41
CA GLN A 191 -19.43 -5.13 -12.75
C GLN A 191 -17.90 -5.33 -12.73
N CYS A 192 -17.21 -4.74 -11.76
CA CYS A 192 -15.77 -4.93 -11.58
C CYS A 192 -15.41 -6.39 -11.28
N LEU A 193 -16.18 -7.08 -10.43
CA LEU A 193 -15.99 -8.51 -10.18
C LEU A 193 -16.23 -9.36 -11.44
N ALA A 194 -17.19 -8.98 -12.28
CA ALA A 194 -17.47 -9.71 -13.52
C ALA A 194 -16.38 -9.52 -14.59
N LEU A 195 -15.80 -8.33 -14.68
CA LEU A 195 -14.73 -8.01 -15.63
C LEU A 195 -13.38 -8.62 -15.20
N GLY A 196 -13.04 -8.49 -13.91
CA GLY A 196 -11.76 -8.95 -13.36
C GLY A 196 -10.55 -8.10 -13.79
N GLU A 197 -9.41 -8.31 -13.14
CA GLU A 197 -8.19 -7.49 -13.32
C GLU A 197 -7.60 -7.55 -14.75
N GLN A 198 -7.88 -8.62 -15.48
CA GLN A 198 -7.38 -8.81 -16.85
C GLN A 198 -7.85 -7.70 -17.78
N GLU A 199 -9.06 -7.22 -17.55
CA GLU A 199 -9.70 -6.19 -18.34
C GLU A 199 -9.10 -4.80 -18.08
N CYS A 200 -8.37 -4.61 -16.98
CA CYS A 200 -7.57 -3.41 -16.74
C CYS A 200 -6.47 -3.23 -17.81
N VAL A 201 -5.95 -4.33 -18.38
CA VAL A 201 -4.94 -4.28 -19.44
C VAL A 201 -5.56 -4.29 -20.83
N ARG A 202 -6.64 -5.07 -21.02
CA ARG A 202 -7.30 -5.20 -22.33
C ARG A 202 -8.15 -3.98 -22.69
N ASN A 203 -8.85 -3.43 -21.70
CA ASN A 203 -9.79 -2.32 -21.86
C ASN A 203 -9.52 -1.20 -20.83
N PRO A 204 -8.28 -0.66 -20.78
CA PRO A 204 -7.84 0.24 -19.72
C PRO A 204 -8.73 1.47 -19.60
N SER A 205 -9.13 2.09 -20.71
CA SER A 205 -9.95 3.30 -20.73
C SER A 205 -11.26 3.14 -19.97
N THR A 206 -11.95 2.02 -20.17
CA THR A 206 -13.25 1.76 -19.55
C THR A 206 -13.06 1.25 -18.13
N VAL A 207 -12.19 0.25 -17.97
CA VAL A 207 -12.14 -0.57 -16.75
C VAL A 207 -11.36 0.14 -15.67
N MET A 208 -10.28 0.88 -15.97
CA MET A 208 -9.57 1.65 -14.96
C MET A 208 -10.40 2.85 -14.46
N ARG A 209 -11.30 3.39 -15.30
CA ARG A 209 -12.25 4.42 -14.87
C ARG A 209 -13.36 3.83 -14.00
N LEU A 210 -13.94 2.71 -14.39
CA LEU A 210 -15.02 2.06 -13.64
C LEU A 210 -14.52 1.40 -12.35
N CYS A 211 -13.36 0.77 -12.40
CA CYS A 211 -12.83 -0.14 -11.39
C CYS A 211 -11.41 0.25 -10.94
N PRO A 212 -11.20 1.48 -10.45
CA PRO A 212 -9.87 1.92 -10.06
C PRO A 212 -9.28 1.15 -8.87
N ASP A 213 -10.08 0.57 -7.97
CA ASP A 213 -9.55 -0.23 -6.86
C ASP A 213 -9.12 -1.61 -7.35
N LEU A 214 -9.97 -2.27 -8.14
CA LEU A 214 -9.64 -3.53 -8.82
C LEU A 214 -8.37 -3.40 -9.66
N CYS A 215 -8.25 -2.31 -10.42
CA CYS A 215 -7.10 -2.09 -11.29
C CYS A 215 -5.85 -1.57 -10.55
N GLY A 216 -5.90 -1.41 -9.23
CA GLY A 216 -4.78 -0.98 -8.41
C GLY A 216 -4.34 0.48 -8.65
N LEU A 217 -5.29 1.34 -9.07
CA LEU A 217 -5.09 2.78 -9.15
C LEU A 217 -5.29 3.44 -7.78
N CYS A 218 -6.16 2.85 -6.95
CA CYS A 218 -6.32 3.23 -5.56
C CYS A 218 -5.06 2.89 -4.74
N THR A 219 -4.56 3.86 -3.99
CA THR A 219 -3.47 3.70 -3.02
C THR A 219 -3.98 4.02 -1.62
N LEU A 220 -3.28 3.54 -0.59
CA LEU A 220 -3.59 3.95 0.78
C LEU A 220 -3.12 5.40 0.98
N ALA A 221 -3.97 6.25 1.55
CA ALA A 221 -3.70 7.66 1.81
C ALA A 221 -2.48 7.91 2.70
N CYS A 222 -2.10 6.88 3.46
CA CYS A 222 -1.04 6.87 4.46
C CYS A 222 0.34 6.54 3.86
N GLU A 223 0.42 6.41 2.53
CA GLU A 223 1.66 6.31 1.75
C GLU A 223 2.13 7.70 1.30
N ASP A 224 3.44 7.86 1.12
CA ASP A 224 3.99 9.03 0.43
C ASP A 224 3.54 9.01 -1.03
N ARG A 225 2.93 10.11 -1.47
CA ARG A 225 2.32 10.26 -2.80
C ARG A 225 3.28 10.81 -3.83
N GLN A 226 4.46 11.22 -3.38
CA GLN A 226 5.53 11.78 -4.19
C GLN A 226 6.82 11.02 -3.94
N THR A 227 7.62 10.83 -4.99
CA THR A 227 8.86 10.04 -4.91
C THR A 227 9.95 10.69 -4.07
N ASP A 228 9.91 12.02 -3.91
CA ASP A 228 10.95 12.81 -3.24
C ASP A 228 10.62 13.15 -1.78
N CYS A 229 9.55 12.59 -1.22
CA CYS A 229 9.09 12.86 0.14
C CYS A 229 10.19 12.69 1.21
N HIS A 230 11.06 11.68 1.08
CA HIS A 230 12.17 11.47 2.00
C HIS A 230 13.17 12.64 1.94
N GLY A 231 13.46 13.14 0.74
CA GLY A 231 14.34 14.29 0.53
C GLY A 231 13.74 15.56 1.12
N TRP A 232 12.45 15.79 0.86
CA TRP A 232 11.74 16.95 1.40
C TRP A 232 11.63 16.90 2.92
N ALA A 233 11.35 15.74 3.51
CA ALA A 233 11.29 15.58 4.97
C ALA A 233 12.65 15.82 5.64
N ALA A 234 13.74 15.34 5.03
CA ALA A 234 15.10 15.53 5.52
C ALA A 234 15.67 16.95 5.24
N ALA A 235 15.03 17.71 4.36
CA ALA A 235 15.49 19.05 4.00
C ALA A 235 15.51 20.00 5.21
N LYS A 236 16.37 21.02 5.12
CA LYS A 236 16.57 22.04 6.16
C LYS A 236 16.78 21.43 7.54
N GLU A 237 17.77 20.55 7.65
CA GLU A 237 18.15 19.89 8.92
C GLU A 237 16.99 19.07 9.54
N GLY A 238 16.17 18.43 8.70
CA GLY A 238 15.03 17.62 9.16
C GLY A 238 13.79 18.45 9.56
N LEU A 239 13.73 19.72 9.18
CA LEU A 239 12.58 20.60 9.43
C LEU A 239 11.60 20.67 8.27
N GLY A 240 11.85 19.98 7.15
CA GLY A 240 10.99 20.05 5.96
C GLY A 240 9.50 19.82 6.24
N CYS A 241 9.18 18.80 7.04
CA CYS A 241 7.82 18.49 7.48
C CYS A 241 7.16 19.56 8.35
N LYS A 242 7.95 20.42 9.01
CA LYS A 242 7.45 21.50 9.87
C LYS A 242 7.29 22.81 9.11
N LEU A 243 8.09 23.02 8.07
CA LEU A 243 8.16 24.26 7.31
C LEU A 243 7.07 24.36 6.24
N ASP A 244 6.73 23.23 5.62
CA ASP A 244 5.62 23.16 4.65
C ASP A 244 4.60 22.13 5.12
N LYS A 245 4.05 22.39 6.31
CA LYS A 245 3.24 21.43 7.05
C LYS A 245 2.05 20.94 6.23
N ASP A 246 1.34 21.84 5.56
CA ASP A 246 0.10 21.51 4.85
C ASP A 246 0.37 20.68 3.60
N TYR A 247 1.36 21.06 2.78
CA TYR A 247 1.75 20.27 1.61
C TYR A 247 2.33 18.90 2.00
N MET A 248 3.20 18.87 3.01
CA MET A 248 3.85 17.64 3.47
C MET A 248 2.85 16.69 4.16
N LEU A 249 1.83 17.19 4.84
CA LEU A 249 0.72 16.39 5.36
C LEU A 249 -0.06 15.69 4.25
N ASP A 250 -0.35 16.43 3.18
CA ASP A 250 -1.16 15.92 2.08
C ASP A 250 -0.39 15.03 1.10
N ASN A 251 0.93 15.21 0.97
CA ASN A 251 1.72 14.50 -0.04
C ASN A 251 2.72 13.51 0.55
N CYS A 252 3.19 13.74 1.78
CA CYS A 252 4.28 12.99 2.40
C CYS A 252 3.98 12.54 3.85
N PRO A 253 2.79 11.94 4.11
CA PRO A 253 2.40 11.57 5.47
C PRO A 253 3.32 10.52 6.10
N HIS A 254 4.00 9.70 5.29
CA HIS A 254 4.91 8.67 5.76
C HIS A 254 6.30 9.24 6.10
N SER A 255 6.91 9.97 5.15
CA SER A 255 8.21 10.62 5.37
C SER A 255 8.20 11.63 6.53
N CYS A 256 7.04 12.18 6.85
CA CYS A 256 6.86 13.09 7.98
C CYS A 256 6.40 12.43 9.28
N ASN A 257 6.33 11.10 9.34
CA ASN A 257 5.89 10.32 10.50
C ASN A 257 4.53 10.77 11.05
N ILE A 258 3.66 11.27 10.19
CA ILE A 258 2.29 11.67 10.55
C ILE A 258 1.42 10.42 10.69
N CYS A 259 1.67 9.46 9.81
CA CYS A 259 1.14 8.12 9.87
C CYS A 259 2.04 7.22 10.72
N PRO A 260 1.50 6.33 11.58
CA PRO A 260 2.29 5.23 12.12
C PRO A 260 2.83 4.40 10.94
N ARG A 261 4.12 4.03 10.97
CA ARG A 261 4.74 3.17 9.95
C ARG A 261 3.95 1.87 9.84
N ILE A 262 3.10 1.79 8.84
CA ILE A 262 2.70 0.51 8.27
C ILE A 262 3.93 0.07 7.47
N PRO A 263 4.47 -1.15 7.67
CA PRO A 263 5.67 -1.60 6.97
C PRO A 263 5.57 -1.30 5.47
N GLU A 264 6.54 -0.56 4.94
CA GLU A 264 6.46 0.09 3.63
C GLU A 264 6.17 -0.91 2.48
N TYR A 265 5.20 -0.56 1.62
CA TYR A 265 5.05 -1.14 0.30
C TYR A 265 5.33 -0.09 -0.77
N ALA A 266 6.45 -0.22 -1.46
CA ALA A 266 6.62 0.46 -2.73
C ALA A 266 7.37 -0.44 -3.73
N PRO A 267 6.71 -0.95 -4.78
CA PRO A 267 7.44 -1.48 -5.93
C PRO A 267 8.12 -0.31 -6.64
N ARG A 268 9.46 -0.22 -6.55
CA ARG A 268 10.24 0.66 -7.42
C ARG A 268 10.13 0.15 -8.86
N ILE A 269 9.40 0.88 -9.71
CA ILE A 269 9.56 0.79 -11.15
C ILE A 269 10.99 1.27 -11.43
N LYS A 270 11.89 0.34 -11.77
CA LYS A 270 13.21 0.71 -12.29
C LYS A 270 12.99 1.55 -13.54
N LYS A 271 13.57 2.76 -13.59
CA LYS A 271 13.77 3.48 -14.86
C LYS A 271 14.49 2.49 -15.79
N ALA A 272 13.89 2.22 -16.94
CA ALA A 272 14.62 1.57 -18.01
C ALA A 272 15.75 2.52 -18.40
N GLU A 273 16.99 2.12 -18.11
CA GLU A 273 18.16 2.75 -18.71
C GLU A 273 18.17 2.32 -20.18
N LEU A 274 18.13 3.32 -21.06
CA LEU A 274 18.32 3.21 -22.51
C LEU A 274 19.76 2.79 -22.83
#